data_AF-L1IV52-F1
#
_entry.id   AF-L1IV52-F1
#
_cell.length_a   1.000
_cell.length_b   1.000
_cell.length_c   1.000
_cell.angle_alpha   90.00
_cell.angle_beta   90.00
_cell.angle_gamma   90.00
#
_symmetry.space_group_name_H-M   'P 1'
#
loop_
_entity.id
_entity.type
_entity.pdbx_description
1 polymer ?
#
loop_
_entity_poly.entity_id
_entity_poly.type
_entity_poly.pdbx_seq_one_letter_code
_entity_poly.pdbx_strand_id
1 'polypeptide(L)'
;MAEEGDTILVSPGEYKESINLSKNITISGHRCDPKDCCIISDNATTITFSGKQGKIANLSLKVEDKSNFFHCLVVENGVLEIEACEMLGGAWGLCINNRAHAIVRGCQIHDNKGTGVNVYGGARLEMTECEILNNRGRGVSASDSGTFVSLRGNVIQNCSDGVYVYAKAHLRMEENYIHSNQDSGITVHEPGTYAIIKRNYMQRNGWGGVRIYSGASAEVTDNDLQGNVSGPLAIDKASTPVVSLDNNQHCEVLPTGFDATSFVQRSPFKVLNS
;
A
#
# COMPACT_ATOMS: atom_id res chain seq x y z
N MET A 1 11.48 -30.53 -13.21
CA MET A 1 10.81 -29.23 -13.40
C MET A 1 9.40 -29.36 -12.87
N ALA A 2 8.86 -28.34 -12.22
CA ALA A 2 7.48 -28.38 -11.75
C ALA A 2 6.51 -28.25 -12.95
N GLU A 3 5.39 -28.95 -12.88
CA GLU A 3 4.30 -28.92 -13.85
C GLU A 3 3.11 -28.08 -13.36
N GLU A 4 2.16 -27.84 -14.26
CA GLU A 4 0.92 -27.11 -13.93
C GLU A 4 0.18 -27.76 -12.77
N GLY A 5 -0.12 -26.98 -11.73
CA GLY A 5 -0.79 -27.43 -10.51
C GLY A 5 0.15 -27.94 -9.41
N ASP A 6 1.45 -28.05 -9.67
CA ASP A 6 2.39 -28.55 -8.66
C ASP A 6 2.52 -27.60 -7.46
N THR A 7 2.83 -28.20 -6.31
CA THR A 7 3.24 -27.49 -5.10
C THR A 7 4.71 -27.75 -4.81
N ILE A 8 5.49 -26.68 -4.80
CA ILE A 8 6.89 -26.69 -4.41
C ILE A 8 6.97 -26.34 -2.92
N LEU A 9 7.52 -27.27 -2.14
CA LEU A 9 7.77 -27.07 -0.72
C LEU A 9 9.23 -26.67 -0.50
N VAL A 10 9.44 -25.47 0.00
CA VAL A 10 10.76 -24.92 0.31
C VAL A 10 11.11 -25.29 1.75
N SER A 11 12.22 -26.00 1.94
CA SER A 11 12.70 -26.32 3.29
C SER A 11 13.27 -25.07 3.97
N PRO A 12 13.40 -25.04 5.30
CA PRO A 12 14.12 -23.96 5.98
C PRO A 12 15.54 -23.79 5.42
N GLY A 13 15.92 -22.55 5.13
CA GLY A 13 17.22 -22.19 4.57
C GLY A 13 17.22 -20.83 3.87
N GLU A 14 18.43 -20.39 3.51
CA GLU A 14 18.65 -19.23 2.65
C GLU A 14 18.98 -19.68 1.23
N TYR A 15 18.23 -19.16 0.25
CA TYR A 15 18.31 -19.53 -1.15
C TYR A 15 18.69 -18.31 -1.98
N LYS A 16 19.94 -18.26 -2.47
CA LYS A 16 20.43 -17.14 -3.28
C LYS A 16 20.04 -17.29 -4.74
N GLU A 17 18.81 -16.93 -5.08
CA GLU A 17 18.21 -17.17 -6.38
C GLU A 17 17.25 -16.04 -6.80
N SER A 18 16.94 -16.01 -8.09
CA SER A 18 15.85 -15.23 -8.68
C SER A 18 14.94 -16.19 -9.44
N ILE A 19 13.64 -16.14 -9.18
CA ILE A 19 12.68 -17.14 -9.63
C ILE A 19 11.65 -16.50 -10.57
N ASN A 20 11.50 -17.08 -11.76
CA ASN A 20 10.44 -16.72 -12.70
C ASN A 20 9.34 -17.79 -12.69
N LEU A 21 8.14 -17.41 -12.27
CA LEU A 21 6.96 -18.26 -12.15
C LEU A 21 5.99 -17.97 -13.29
N SER A 22 6.10 -18.74 -14.38
CA SER A 22 5.24 -18.62 -15.56
C SER A 22 4.15 -19.68 -15.66
N LYS A 23 4.23 -20.76 -14.87
CA LYS A 23 3.23 -21.82 -14.76
C LYS A 23 2.28 -21.59 -13.59
N ASN A 24 1.13 -22.25 -13.58
CA ASN A 24 0.22 -22.18 -12.44
C ASN A 24 0.68 -23.10 -11.32
N ILE A 25 1.53 -22.60 -10.43
CA ILE A 25 2.14 -23.39 -9.36
C ILE A 25 1.99 -22.71 -8.00
N THR A 26 2.04 -23.53 -6.96
CA THR A 26 2.15 -23.07 -5.57
C THR A 26 3.59 -23.20 -5.11
N ILE A 27 4.13 -22.17 -4.46
CA ILE A 27 5.39 -22.25 -3.72
C ILE A 27 5.10 -21.92 -2.27
N SER A 28 5.50 -22.80 -1.36
CA SER A 28 5.31 -22.56 0.07
C SER A 28 6.51 -22.98 0.89
N GLY A 29 6.88 -22.19 1.90
CA GLY A 29 7.73 -22.64 2.99
C GLY A 29 7.11 -23.84 3.70
N HIS A 30 7.93 -24.84 4.03
CA HIS A 30 7.48 -26.11 4.59
C HIS A 30 7.46 -26.06 6.12
N ARG A 31 6.27 -25.84 6.70
CA ARG A 31 6.02 -25.86 8.16
C ARG A 31 7.01 -24.95 8.93
N CYS A 32 7.34 -23.80 8.36
CA CYS A 32 8.35 -22.88 8.85
C CYS A 32 7.72 -21.51 9.10
N ASP A 33 8.32 -20.72 10.00
CA ASP A 33 8.08 -19.27 10.01
C ASP A 33 8.59 -18.72 8.66
N PRO A 34 7.94 -17.71 8.05
CA PRO A 34 8.39 -17.15 6.78
C PRO A 34 9.89 -16.80 6.78
N LYS A 35 10.41 -16.32 7.92
CA LYS A 35 11.83 -15.94 8.12
C LYS A 35 12.80 -17.09 7.98
N ASP A 36 12.35 -18.31 8.25
CA ASP A 36 13.19 -19.51 8.16
C ASP A 36 13.36 -19.97 6.70
N CYS A 37 12.51 -19.51 5.79
CA CYS A 37 12.46 -19.93 4.39
C CYS A 37 12.70 -18.71 3.48
N CYS A 38 13.96 -18.29 3.36
CA CYS A 38 14.34 -17.00 2.79
C CYS A 38 14.95 -17.13 1.39
N ILE A 39 14.35 -16.47 0.39
CA ILE A 39 14.89 -16.36 -0.97
C ILE A 39 15.50 -14.97 -1.10
N ILE A 40 16.77 -14.93 -1.51
CA ILE A 40 17.61 -13.73 -1.53
C ILE A 40 18.13 -13.48 -2.94
N SER A 41 17.94 -12.27 -3.46
CA SER A 41 18.56 -11.81 -4.71
C SER A 41 19.42 -10.58 -4.49
N ASP A 42 20.54 -10.44 -5.20
CA ASP A 42 21.48 -9.32 -5.05
C ASP A 42 21.66 -8.47 -6.33
N ASN A 43 21.08 -8.92 -7.44
CA ASN A 43 21.18 -8.28 -8.75
C ASN A 43 19.95 -8.53 -9.67
N ALA A 44 18.82 -8.94 -9.08
CA ALA A 44 17.60 -9.26 -9.79
C ALA A 44 16.38 -9.15 -8.84
N THR A 45 15.18 -9.07 -9.42
CA THR A 45 13.94 -9.26 -8.65
C THR A 45 13.91 -10.68 -8.06
N THR A 46 13.53 -10.82 -6.79
CA THR A 46 13.57 -12.14 -6.11
C THR A 46 12.59 -13.12 -6.74
N ILE A 47 11.33 -12.71 -6.93
CA ILE A 47 10.33 -13.51 -7.65
C ILE A 47 9.56 -12.64 -8.65
N THR A 48 9.43 -13.12 -9.88
CA THR A 48 8.54 -12.55 -10.91
C THR A 48 7.47 -13.59 -11.27
N PHE A 49 6.21 -13.23 -11.11
CA PHE A 49 5.05 -14.05 -11.49
C PHE A 49 4.39 -13.55 -12.77
N SER A 50 4.26 -14.45 -13.74
CA SER A 50 3.63 -14.22 -15.06
C SER A 50 2.63 -15.33 -15.45
N GLY A 51 2.35 -16.27 -14.53
CA GLY A 51 1.35 -17.33 -14.71
C GLY A 51 -0.10 -16.81 -14.72
N LYS A 52 -1.08 -17.70 -14.91
CA LYS A 52 -2.50 -17.33 -14.89
C LYS A 52 -3.07 -17.34 -13.48
N GLN A 53 -2.68 -18.33 -12.68
CA GLN A 53 -3.09 -18.50 -11.29
C GLN A 53 -1.92 -19.07 -10.49
N GLY A 54 -1.71 -18.64 -9.25
CA GLY A 54 -0.64 -19.19 -8.43
C GLY A 54 -0.81 -18.84 -6.97
N LYS A 55 0.04 -19.44 -6.13
CA LYS A 55 0.10 -19.12 -4.71
C LYS A 55 1.54 -19.08 -4.22
N ILE A 56 1.88 -18.07 -3.44
CA ILE A 56 3.13 -17.97 -2.68
C ILE A 56 2.77 -17.86 -1.21
N ALA A 57 3.34 -18.72 -0.36
CA ALA A 57 3.04 -18.68 1.06
C ALA A 57 4.23 -18.98 1.96
N ASN A 58 4.26 -18.42 3.17
CA ASN A 58 5.24 -18.77 4.21
C ASN A 58 6.70 -18.62 3.76
N LEU A 59 7.05 -17.50 3.12
CA LEU A 59 8.41 -17.23 2.62
C LEU A 59 8.82 -15.78 2.91
N SER A 60 10.12 -15.59 3.14
CA SER A 60 10.75 -14.27 3.11
C SER A 60 11.41 -14.04 1.76
N LEU A 61 11.11 -12.90 1.12
CA LEU A 61 11.66 -12.47 -0.15
C LEU A 61 12.53 -11.24 0.07
N LYS A 62 13.84 -11.38 -0.11
CA LYS A 62 14.82 -10.36 0.25
C LYS A 62 15.64 -9.91 -0.95
N VAL A 63 15.85 -8.60 -1.06
CA VAL A 63 16.77 -8.01 -2.03
C VAL A 63 17.99 -7.39 -1.31
N GLU A 64 19.18 -7.93 -1.59
CA GLU A 64 20.49 -7.48 -1.08
C GLU A 64 21.29 -6.67 -2.13
N ASP A 65 20.60 -5.90 -2.96
CA ASP A 65 21.21 -5.01 -3.94
C ASP A 65 21.54 -3.61 -3.35
N LYS A 66 22.53 -2.90 -3.90
CA LYS A 66 22.83 -1.49 -3.53
C LYS A 66 22.24 -0.44 -4.49
N SER A 67 21.81 -0.86 -5.67
CA SER A 67 21.43 0.01 -6.78
C SER A 67 19.97 0.48 -6.77
N ASN A 68 19.12 -0.07 -5.89
CA ASN A 68 17.70 0.27 -5.73
C ASN A 68 16.87 -0.02 -7.00
N PHE A 69 17.28 -0.99 -7.84
CA PHE A 69 16.56 -1.31 -9.07
C PHE A 69 15.62 -2.52 -8.95
N PHE A 70 15.86 -3.43 -8.01
CA PHE A 70 15.16 -4.71 -7.97
C PHE A 70 14.09 -4.79 -6.89
N HIS A 71 13.04 -5.57 -7.15
CA HIS A 71 11.88 -5.71 -6.27
C HIS A 71 11.88 -7.07 -5.57
N CYS A 72 11.15 -7.23 -4.47
CA CYS A 72 11.04 -8.56 -3.83
C CYS A 72 10.08 -9.46 -4.63
N LEU A 73 8.86 -8.97 -4.93
CA LEU A 73 7.88 -9.70 -5.74
C LEU A 73 7.26 -8.80 -6.80
N VAL A 74 7.24 -9.27 -8.05
CA VAL A 74 6.52 -8.64 -9.16
C VAL A 74 5.43 -9.59 -9.67
N VAL A 75 4.20 -9.09 -9.81
CA VAL A 75 3.04 -9.79 -10.39
C VAL A 75 2.66 -9.10 -11.69
N GLU A 76 3.00 -9.71 -12.82
CA GLU A 76 2.84 -9.12 -14.15
C GLU A 76 1.63 -9.66 -14.92
N ASN A 77 1.02 -10.74 -14.44
CA ASN A 77 -0.13 -11.35 -15.08
C ASN A 77 -0.94 -12.19 -14.09
N GLY A 78 -2.16 -12.54 -14.49
CA GLY A 78 -2.96 -13.53 -13.80
C GLY A 78 -3.41 -13.12 -12.39
N VAL A 79 -3.73 -14.12 -11.58
CA VAL A 79 -4.14 -13.99 -10.18
C VAL A 79 -3.11 -14.68 -9.30
N LEU A 80 -2.53 -13.94 -8.36
CA LEU A 80 -1.58 -14.50 -7.39
C LEU A 80 -2.11 -14.34 -5.96
N GLU A 81 -2.24 -15.46 -5.26
CA GLU A 81 -2.47 -15.48 -3.82
C GLU A 81 -1.13 -15.40 -3.09
N ILE A 82 -1.01 -14.47 -2.13
CA ILE A 82 0.20 -14.24 -1.34
C ILE A 82 -0.21 -14.29 0.13
N GLU A 83 0.32 -15.25 0.88
CA GLU A 83 -0.12 -15.51 2.25
C GLU A 83 1.06 -15.67 3.21
N ALA A 84 1.05 -14.94 4.33
CA ALA A 84 2.07 -15.07 5.38
C ALA A 84 3.50 -14.96 4.79
N CYS A 85 3.75 -13.94 3.97
CA CYS A 85 5.07 -13.68 3.39
C CYS A 85 5.70 -12.43 3.99
N GLU A 86 7.03 -12.38 3.98
CA GLU A 86 7.83 -11.20 4.32
C GLU A 86 8.51 -10.66 3.05
N MET A 87 8.52 -9.35 2.85
CA MET A 87 9.15 -8.71 1.68
C MET A 87 9.97 -7.50 2.12
N LEU A 88 11.30 -7.59 1.93
CA LEU A 88 12.22 -6.59 2.46
C LEU A 88 13.45 -6.30 1.57
N GLY A 89 13.97 -5.07 1.70
CA GLY A 89 15.16 -4.62 1.00
C GLY A 89 14.98 -4.29 -0.48
N GLY A 90 13.79 -4.48 -1.05
CA GLY A 90 13.48 -4.17 -2.44
C GLY A 90 13.41 -2.67 -2.72
N ALA A 91 13.57 -2.28 -3.98
CA ALA A 91 13.14 -0.98 -4.48
C ALA A 91 11.64 -0.81 -4.26
N TRP A 92 10.88 -1.86 -4.56
CA TRP A 92 9.52 -2.08 -4.07
C TRP A 92 9.43 -3.46 -3.42
N GLY A 93 8.67 -3.59 -2.34
CA GLY A 93 8.41 -4.89 -1.72
C GLY A 93 7.52 -5.75 -2.61
N LEU A 94 6.36 -5.22 -2.98
CA LEU A 94 5.42 -5.83 -3.90
C LEU A 94 5.09 -4.88 -5.06
N CYS A 95 5.20 -5.37 -6.29
CA CYS A 95 4.82 -4.68 -7.50
C CYS A 95 3.72 -5.47 -8.23
N ILE A 96 2.63 -4.81 -8.60
CA ILE A 96 1.52 -5.43 -9.35
C ILE A 96 1.21 -4.52 -10.53
N ASN A 97 1.32 -5.05 -11.74
CA ASN A 97 1.15 -4.27 -12.95
C ASN A 97 0.38 -5.04 -14.04
N ASN A 98 0.24 -4.45 -15.23
CA ASN A 98 -0.27 -5.14 -16.43
C ASN A 98 -1.63 -5.84 -16.24
N ARG A 99 -2.55 -5.21 -15.51
CA ARG A 99 -3.90 -5.75 -15.19
C ARG A 99 -3.87 -7.06 -14.40
N ALA A 100 -2.75 -7.40 -13.78
CA ALA A 100 -2.66 -8.53 -12.86
C ALA A 100 -3.50 -8.28 -11.60
N HIS A 101 -3.80 -9.35 -10.87
CA HIS A 101 -4.55 -9.33 -9.63
C HIS A 101 -3.75 -10.03 -8.53
N ALA A 102 -3.50 -9.35 -7.41
CA ALA A 102 -2.95 -9.98 -6.22
C ALA A 102 -3.95 -9.99 -5.06
N ILE A 103 -4.03 -11.12 -4.37
CA ILE A 103 -4.80 -11.31 -3.14
C ILE A 103 -3.78 -11.57 -2.03
N VAL A 104 -3.63 -10.63 -1.11
CA VAL A 104 -2.54 -10.60 -0.12
C VAL A 104 -3.10 -10.68 1.29
N ARG A 105 -2.62 -11.63 2.09
CA ARG A 105 -3.13 -11.88 3.44
C ARG A 105 -2.02 -12.15 4.44
N GLY A 106 -2.06 -11.48 5.60
CA GLY A 106 -1.13 -11.79 6.70
C GLY A 106 0.34 -11.55 6.38
N CYS A 107 0.65 -10.68 5.41
CA CYS A 107 2.03 -10.43 4.97
C CYS A 107 2.67 -9.25 5.71
N GLN A 108 3.99 -9.26 5.80
CA GLN A 108 4.80 -8.15 6.29
C GLN A 108 5.62 -7.56 5.13
N ILE A 109 5.44 -6.28 4.83
CA ILE A 109 6.13 -5.60 3.73
C ILE A 109 6.88 -4.41 4.31
N HIS A 110 8.19 -4.57 4.49
CA HIS A 110 8.95 -3.66 5.34
C HIS A 110 10.40 -3.46 4.94
N ASP A 111 11.00 -2.39 5.48
CA ASP A 111 12.40 -2.03 5.28
C ASP A 111 12.81 -2.02 3.79
N ASN A 112 11.86 -1.70 2.90
CA ASN A 112 12.11 -1.53 1.49
C ASN A 112 12.73 -0.15 1.22
N LYS A 113 13.61 -0.10 0.23
CA LYS A 113 14.38 1.09 -0.15
C LYS A 113 13.54 2.14 -0.87
N GLY A 114 12.34 1.78 -1.32
CA GLY A 114 11.32 2.66 -1.88
C GLY A 114 9.93 2.34 -1.32
N THR A 115 8.92 2.28 -2.20
CA THR A 115 7.51 2.00 -1.83
C THR A 115 7.35 0.57 -1.31
N GLY A 116 6.52 0.35 -0.29
CA GLY A 116 6.18 -1.00 0.17
C GLY A 116 5.43 -1.78 -0.91
N VAL A 117 4.27 -1.28 -1.33
CA VAL A 117 3.41 -1.89 -2.36
C VAL A 117 3.12 -0.89 -3.48
N ASN A 118 3.46 -1.24 -4.72
CA ASN A 118 3.21 -0.41 -5.90
C ASN A 118 2.25 -1.11 -6.87
N VAL A 119 1.11 -0.49 -7.16
CA VAL A 119 0.04 -1.04 -8.01
C VAL A 119 -0.24 -0.07 -9.16
N TYR A 120 -0.09 -0.53 -10.40
CA TYR A 120 -0.29 0.34 -11.58
C TYR A 120 -0.71 -0.44 -12.83
N GLY A 121 -0.86 0.23 -13.98
CA GLY A 121 -1.14 -0.44 -15.26
C GLY A 121 -2.51 -1.15 -15.30
N GLY A 122 -3.50 -0.65 -14.58
CA GLY A 122 -4.84 -1.25 -14.51
C GLY A 122 -4.92 -2.50 -13.62
N ALA A 123 -3.94 -2.71 -12.75
CA ALA A 123 -3.86 -3.84 -11.84
C ALA A 123 -4.85 -3.76 -10.67
N ARG A 124 -5.06 -4.91 -10.01
CA ARG A 124 -5.93 -5.04 -8.85
C ARG A 124 -5.17 -5.58 -7.65
N LEU A 125 -5.42 -5.00 -6.48
CA LEU A 125 -4.94 -5.49 -5.20
C LEU A 125 -6.10 -5.64 -4.21
N GLU A 126 -6.18 -6.80 -3.58
CA GLU A 126 -6.97 -7.04 -2.37
C GLU A 126 -6.02 -7.42 -1.23
N MET A 127 -5.89 -6.57 -0.21
CA MET A 127 -4.93 -6.77 0.88
C MET A 127 -5.63 -6.73 2.23
N THR A 128 -5.46 -7.80 3.02
CA THR A 128 -6.10 -7.91 4.34
C THR A 128 -5.14 -8.37 5.42
N GLU A 129 -5.25 -7.78 6.60
CA GLU A 129 -4.50 -8.23 7.80
C GLU A 129 -2.98 -8.22 7.59
N CYS A 130 -2.47 -7.30 6.78
CA CYS A 130 -1.04 -7.13 6.51
C CYS A 130 -0.44 -5.97 7.31
N GLU A 131 0.88 -6.01 7.47
CA GLU A 131 1.66 -4.94 8.07
C GLU A 131 2.62 -4.35 7.03
N ILE A 132 2.50 -3.05 6.78
CA ILE A 132 3.33 -2.30 5.84
C ILE A 132 4.10 -1.24 6.63
N LEU A 133 5.38 -1.46 6.88
CA LEU A 133 6.13 -0.69 7.88
C LEU A 133 7.55 -0.34 7.45
N ASN A 134 8.04 0.83 7.87
CA ASN A 134 9.43 1.26 7.70
C ASN A 134 9.94 1.27 6.24
N ASN A 135 9.04 1.40 5.26
CA ASN A 135 9.43 1.56 3.86
C ASN A 135 9.86 3.01 3.63
N ARG A 136 10.98 3.23 2.93
CA ARG A 136 11.53 4.59 2.73
C ARG A 136 10.63 5.49 1.88
N GLY A 137 9.83 4.89 0.99
CA GLY A 137 8.83 5.58 0.20
C GLY A 137 7.43 5.48 0.82
N ARG A 138 6.41 5.46 -0.05
CA ARG A 138 5.02 5.28 0.37
C ARG A 138 4.78 3.87 0.90
N GLY A 139 3.82 3.70 1.81
CA GLY A 139 3.38 2.36 2.22
C GLY A 139 2.74 1.63 1.04
N VAL A 140 1.65 2.20 0.51
CA VAL A 140 0.96 1.72 -0.69
C VAL A 140 0.83 2.85 -1.71
N SER A 141 1.16 2.58 -2.96
CA SER A 141 1.02 3.52 -4.09
C SER A 141 0.13 2.89 -5.16
N ALA A 142 -0.88 3.63 -5.63
CA ALA A 142 -1.82 3.20 -6.66
C ALA A 142 -1.90 4.26 -7.77
N SER A 143 -1.62 3.87 -9.02
CA SER A 143 -1.65 4.77 -10.17
C SER A 143 -2.24 4.14 -11.41
N ASP A 144 -2.53 4.98 -12.40
CA ASP A 144 -3.10 4.65 -13.71
C ASP A 144 -4.58 4.27 -13.70
N SER A 145 -5.22 4.58 -14.83
CA SER A 145 -6.64 4.32 -15.06
C SER A 145 -6.95 2.83 -15.00
N GLY A 146 -8.01 2.48 -14.27
CA GLY A 146 -8.46 1.10 -14.09
C GLY A 146 -7.73 0.33 -13.00
N THR A 147 -6.73 0.94 -12.35
CA THR A 147 -6.08 0.37 -11.17
C THR A 147 -7.03 0.45 -9.97
N PHE A 148 -7.17 -0.65 -9.24
CA PHE A 148 -8.05 -0.75 -8.08
C PHE A 148 -7.33 -1.38 -6.88
N VAL A 149 -7.37 -0.69 -5.73
CA VAL A 149 -6.77 -1.17 -4.49
C VAL A 149 -7.85 -1.25 -3.40
N SER A 150 -7.97 -2.40 -2.75
CA SER A 150 -8.82 -2.63 -1.59
C SER A 150 -7.98 -3.04 -0.38
N LEU A 151 -8.00 -2.24 0.67
CA LEU A 151 -7.25 -2.48 1.90
C LEU A 151 -8.21 -2.64 3.08
N ARG A 152 -8.12 -3.76 3.81
CA ARG A 152 -8.90 -3.98 5.03
C ARG A 152 -8.11 -4.55 6.20
N GLY A 153 -8.24 -3.98 7.39
CA GLY A 153 -7.61 -4.55 8.59
C GLY A 153 -6.08 -4.51 8.58
N ASN A 154 -5.48 -3.62 7.78
CA ASN A 154 -4.02 -3.51 7.67
C ASN A 154 -3.47 -2.46 8.64
N VAL A 155 -2.18 -2.60 8.97
CA VAL A 155 -1.40 -1.58 9.68
C VAL A 155 -0.40 -0.96 8.70
N ILE A 156 -0.39 0.37 8.60
CA ILE A 156 0.53 1.11 7.74
C ILE A 156 1.24 2.19 8.55
N GLN A 157 2.57 2.09 8.67
CA GLN A 157 3.33 3.01 9.51
C GLN A 157 4.76 3.29 9.05
N ASN A 158 5.31 4.42 9.50
CA ASN A 158 6.70 4.83 9.26
C ASN A 158 7.09 4.84 7.78
N CYS A 159 6.15 5.20 6.91
CA CYS A 159 6.36 5.45 5.49
C CYS A 159 6.33 6.97 5.20
N SER A 160 6.54 7.37 3.94
CA SER A 160 6.33 8.77 3.53
C SER A 160 4.85 9.16 3.66
N ASP A 161 4.00 8.78 2.69
CA ASP A 161 2.56 8.66 2.89
C ASP A 161 2.22 7.21 3.25
N GLY A 162 1.19 7.01 4.06
CA GLY A 162 0.66 5.65 4.28
C GLY A 162 0.12 5.05 2.98
N VAL A 163 -0.83 5.74 2.35
CA VAL A 163 -1.41 5.36 1.06
C VAL A 163 -1.46 6.57 0.13
N TYR A 164 -1.02 6.40 -1.12
CA TYR A 164 -1.04 7.46 -2.13
C TYR A 164 -1.70 6.97 -3.42
N VAL A 165 -2.77 7.65 -3.85
CA VAL A 165 -3.60 7.27 -5.00
C VAL A 165 -3.64 8.43 -6.00
N TYR A 166 -3.38 8.15 -7.27
CA TYR A 166 -3.32 9.18 -8.31
C TYR A 166 -3.57 8.63 -9.71
N ALA A 167 -3.51 9.49 -10.73
CA ALA A 167 -3.61 9.11 -12.14
C ALA A 167 -4.84 8.24 -12.47
N LYS A 168 -6.00 8.57 -11.89
CA LYS A 168 -7.30 7.87 -12.10
C LYS A 168 -7.36 6.46 -11.49
N ALA A 169 -6.52 6.15 -10.52
CA ALA A 169 -6.65 4.95 -9.72
C ALA A 169 -7.79 5.06 -8.69
N HIS A 170 -8.32 3.90 -8.29
CA HIS A 170 -9.43 3.79 -7.35
C HIS A 170 -8.99 3.07 -6.07
N LEU A 171 -9.39 3.62 -4.92
CA LEU A 171 -9.08 3.07 -3.60
C LEU A 171 -10.36 2.76 -2.82
N ARG A 172 -10.36 1.62 -2.13
CA ARG A 172 -11.30 1.31 -1.05
C ARG A 172 -10.51 0.94 0.20
N MET A 173 -10.79 1.63 1.31
CA MET A 173 -10.15 1.36 2.60
C MET A 173 -11.18 1.21 3.70
N GLU A 174 -11.09 0.12 4.45
CA GLU A 174 -11.99 -0.20 5.55
C GLU A 174 -11.23 -0.76 6.75
N GLU A 175 -11.46 -0.26 7.96
CA GLU A 175 -10.92 -0.88 9.20
C GLU A 175 -9.38 -0.95 9.26
N ASN A 176 -8.66 -0.01 8.62
CA ASN A 176 -7.19 0.03 8.68
C ASN A 176 -6.69 0.99 9.77
N TYR A 177 -5.46 0.74 10.24
CA TYR A 177 -4.75 1.59 11.17
C TYR A 177 -3.51 2.21 10.52
N ILE A 178 -3.52 3.53 10.31
CA ILE A 178 -2.50 4.25 9.52
C ILE A 178 -1.87 5.34 10.37
N HIS A 179 -0.61 5.17 10.75
CA HIS A 179 -0.02 6.07 11.73
C HIS A 179 1.46 6.31 11.55
N SER A 180 1.97 7.38 12.15
CA SER A 180 3.42 7.66 12.20
C SER A 180 4.08 7.77 10.81
N ASN A 181 3.31 8.10 9.78
CA ASN A 181 3.85 8.39 8.45
C ASN A 181 4.38 9.82 8.41
N GLN A 182 5.40 10.08 7.58
CA GLN A 182 6.10 11.37 7.53
C GLN A 182 5.20 12.48 6.96
N ASP A 183 4.34 12.14 6.00
CA ASP A 183 3.39 13.02 5.34
C ASP A 183 1.96 12.69 5.79
N SER A 184 1.06 12.36 4.86
CA SER A 184 -0.34 12.07 5.17
C SER A 184 -0.58 10.58 5.44
N GLY A 185 -1.62 10.28 6.21
CA GLY A 185 -2.11 8.90 6.31
C GLY A 185 -2.56 8.39 4.93
N ILE A 186 -3.45 9.14 4.28
CA ILE A 186 -3.90 8.89 2.90
C ILE A 186 -3.80 10.17 2.08
N THR A 187 -3.30 10.03 0.86
CA THR A 187 -3.32 11.07 -0.17
C THR A 187 -4.08 10.60 -1.40
N VAL A 188 -5.03 11.42 -1.88
CA VAL A 188 -5.79 11.25 -3.12
C VAL A 188 -5.52 12.46 -4.02
N HIS A 189 -4.98 12.21 -5.21
CA HIS A 189 -4.44 13.25 -6.08
C HIS A 189 -4.91 13.11 -7.54
N GLU A 190 -5.07 14.24 -8.22
CA GLU A 190 -5.42 14.39 -9.65
C GLU A 190 -6.89 14.10 -10.04
N PRO A 191 -7.37 14.71 -11.14
CA PRO A 191 -8.73 14.49 -11.61
C PRO A 191 -9.00 13.05 -12.06
N GLY A 192 -10.15 12.52 -11.67
CA GLY A 192 -10.59 11.16 -11.98
C GLY A 192 -10.04 10.09 -11.03
N THR A 193 -9.20 10.46 -10.07
CA THR A 193 -8.79 9.58 -8.96
C THR A 193 -9.90 9.58 -7.89
N TYR A 194 -10.25 8.38 -7.41
CA TYR A 194 -11.36 8.20 -6.47
C TYR A 194 -10.99 7.34 -5.26
N ALA A 195 -11.46 7.72 -4.07
CA ALA A 195 -11.28 6.91 -2.87
C ALA A 195 -12.56 6.76 -2.05
N ILE A 196 -12.79 5.57 -1.50
CA ILE A 196 -13.78 5.31 -0.45
C ILE A 196 -12.99 4.96 0.82
N ILE A 197 -13.09 5.80 1.84
CA ILE A 197 -12.32 5.74 3.08
C ILE A 197 -13.31 5.62 4.23
N LYS A 198 -13.46 4.40 4.76
CA LYS A 198 -14.49 4.09 5.76
C LYS A 198 -13.92 3.45 7.02
N ARG A 199 -14.33 3.87 8.22
CA ARG A 199 -13.95 3.21 9.49
C ARG A 199 -12.45 2.96 9.67
N ASN A 200 -11.61 3.90 9.24
CA ASN A 200 -10.16 3.81 9.45
C ASN A 200 -9.74 4.67 10.64
N TYR A 201 -8.64 4.28 11.27
CA TYR A 201 -8.01 5.03 12.35
C TYR A 201 -6.68 5.61 11.85
N MET A 202 -6.55 6.93 11.84
CA MET A 202 -5.36 7.61 11.32
C MET A 202 -4.84 8.63 12.30
N GLN A 203 -3.63 8.42 12.84
CA GLN A 203 -3.07 9.30 13.85
C GLN A 203 -1.56 9.50 13.71
N ARG A 204 -1.05 10.58 14.29
CA ARG A 204 0.39 10.87 14.36
C ARG A 204 1.09 10.88 13.01
N ASN A 205 0.35 11.17 11.93
CA ASN A 205 0.95 11.41 10.62
C ASN A 205 1.48 12.86 10.60
N GLY A 206 2.62 13.08 9.95
CA GLY A 206 3.34 14.35 9.94
C GLY A 206 2.64 15.47 9.17
N TRP A 207 1.59 15.14 8.44
CA TRP A 207 0.66 16.09 7.83
C TRP A 207 -0.79 15.81 8.25
N GLY A 208 -1.66 15.47 7.30
CA GLY A 208 -3.07 15.20 7.55
C GLY A 208 -3.38 13.70 7.71
N GLY A 209 -4.52 13.37 8.32
CA GLY A 209 -5.07 12.02 8.22
C GLY A 209 -5.40 11.68 6.77
N VAL A 210 -6.21 12.51 6.13
CA VAL A 210 -6.59 12.40 4.72
C VAL A 210 -6.28 13.71 3.97
N ARG A 211 -5.65 13.61 2.81
CA ARG A 211 -5.38 14.72 1.89
C ARG A 211 -6.04 14.44 0.54
N ILE A 212 -6.87 15.36 0.04
CA ILE A 212 -7.54 15.28 -1.26
C ILE A 212 -7.24 16.55 -2.04
N TYR A 213 -6.60 16.47 -3.20
CA TYR A 213 -6.22 17.66 -3.96
C TYR A 213 -6.08 17.44 -5.47
N SER A 214 -5.93 18.54 -6.20
CA SER A 214 -5.82 18.62 -7.65
C SER A 214 -7.03 18.02 -8.39
N GLY A 215 -8.25 18.20 -7.88
CA GLY A 215 -9.47 17.72 -8.54
C GLY A 215 -9.81 16.24 -8.30
N ALA A 216 -9.13 15.59 -7.37
CA ALA A 216 -9.49 14.26 -6.88
C ALA A 216 -10.84 14.26 -6.13
N SER A 217 -11.45 13.09 -5.97
CA SER A 217 -12.74 12.89 -5.29
C SER A 217 -12.65 11.77 -4.26
N ALA A 218 -13.43 11.84 -3.17
CA ALA A 218 -13.45 10.78 -2.17
C ALA A 218 -14.69 10.78 -1.26
N GLU A 219 -15.18 9.61 -0.88
CA GLU A 219 -16.10 9.44 0.24
C GLU A 219 -15.30 9.14 1.51
N VAL A 220 -15.41 9.98 2.53
CA VAL A 220 -14.72 9.79 3.82
C VAL A 220 -15.80 9.64 4.89
N THR A 221 -15.98 8.44 5.43
CA THR A 221 -17.08 8.14 6.36
C THR A 221 -16.64 7.35 7.60
N ASP A 222 -17.18 7.70 8.76
CA ASP A 222 -16.96 6.98 10.03
C ASP A 222 -15.47 6.81 10.42
N ASN A 223 -14.57 7.74 10.06
CA ASN A 223 -13.13 7.64 10.39
C ASN A 223 -12.77 8.40 11.68
N ASP A 224 -11.71 7.96 12.34
CA ASP A 224 -11.07 8.71 13.43
C ASP A 224 -9.69 9.20 12.97
N LEU A 225 -9.58 10.52 12.80
CA LEU A 225 -8.44 11.21 12.16
C LEU A 225 -7.66 12.09 13.16
N GLN A 226 -7.73 11.78 14.46
CA GLN A 226 -7.13 12.58 15.53
C GLN A 226 -5.60 12.54 15.55
N GLY A 227 -4.99 13.58 16.11
CA GLY A 227 -3.57 13.58 16.45
C GLY A 227 -2.61 13.63 15.26
N ASN A 228 -3.08 14.03 14.07
CA ASN A 228 -2.23 14.33 12.91
C ASN A 228 -1.76 15.79 12.97
N VAL A 229 -0.51 16.05 12.55
CA VAL A 229 0.19 17.32 12.80
C VAL A 229 -0.49 18.52 12.15
N SER A 230 -0.93 18.38 10.90
CA SER A 230 -1.65 19.42 10.15
C SER A 230 -3.16 19.24 10.24
N GLY A 231 -3.64 18.44 11.19
CA GLY A 231 -5.06 18.20 11.39
C GLY A 231 -5.62 17.01 10.60
N PRO A 232 -6.94 16.83 10.64
CA PRO A 232 -7.62 15.59 10.26
C PRO A 232 -7.70 15.40 8.74
N LEU A 233 -8.06 16.47 8.01
CA LEU A 233 -8.50 16.42 6.63
C LEU A 233 -8.11 17.71 5.89
N ALA A 234 -7.45 17.59 4.74
CA ALA A 234 -7.13 18.71 3.87
C ALA A 234 -7.75 18.49 2.49
N ILE A 235 -8.58 19.42 2.04
CA ILE A 235 -9.26 19.35 0.73
C ILE A 235 -8.99 20.62 -0.06
N ASP A 236 -8.57 20.44 -1.29
CA ASP A 236 -8.37 21.54 -2.22
C ASP A 236 -9.69 21.98 -2.90
N LYS A 237 -9.81 23.24 -3.35
CA LYS A 237 -11.02 23.85 -3.91
C LYS A 237 -11.40 23.22 -5.24
N ALA A 238 -10.43 22.68 -5.99
CA ALA A 238 -10.70 22.01 -7.26
C ALA A 238 -11.28 20.60 -7.06
N SER A 239 -11.03 19.98 -5.90
CA SER A 239 -11.50 18.66 -5.48
C SER A 239 -12.95 18.63 -4.96
N THR A 240 -13.70 19.73 -5.08
CA THR A 240 -14.94 19.95 -4.32
C THR A 240 -16.29 19.42 -4.84
N PRO A 241 -16.47 18.70 -5.98
CA PRO A 241 -17.83 18.22 -6.30
C PRO A 241 -18.22 16.87 -5.66
N VAL A 242 -17.29 16.02 -5.20
CA VAL A 242 -17.62 14.67 -4.66
C VAL A 242 -16.76 14.34 -3.44
N VAL A 243 -16.86 15.17 -2.40
CA VAL A 243 -16.34 14.83 -1.07
C VAL A 243 -17.47 14.77 -0.06
N SER A 244 -17.88 13.55 0.31
CA SER A 244 -18.84 13.28 1.40
C SER A 244 -18.05 13.03 2.69
N LEU A 245 -18.45 13.72 3.76
CA LEU A 245 -17.79 13.70 5.07
C LEU A 245 -18.82 13.38 6.15
N ASP A 246 -19.07 12.10 6.39
CA ASP A 246 -20.09 11.66 7.34
C ASP A 246 -19.47 11.00 8.58
N ASN A 247 -19.88 11.43 9.78
CA ASN A 247 -19.47 10.84 11.06
C ASN A 247 -17.95 10.71 11.30
N ASN A 248 -17.12 11.53 10.64
CA ASN A 248 -15.69 11.54 10.92
C ASN A 248 -15.42 12.34 12.20
N GLN A 249 -14.66 11.76 13.11
CA GLN A 249 -14.30 12.44 14.35
C GLN A 249 -13.27 13.54 14.06
N HIS A 250 -13.57 14.75 14.53
CA HIS A 250 -12.72 15.93 14.41
C HIS A 250 -12.41 16.29 12.96
N CYS A 251 -13.42 16.53 12.12
CA CYS A 251 -13.22 16.90 10.72
C CYS A 251 -13.18 18.43 10.53
N GLU A 252 -11.99 19.03 10.49
CA GLU A 252 -11.77 20.41 10.03
C GLU A 252 -11.16 20.37 8.64
N VAL A 253 -11.86 20.96 7.65
CA VAL A 253 -11.36 21.07 6.28
C VAL A 253 -10.40 22.25 6.21
N LEU A 254 -9.11 21.99 6.01
CA LEU A 254 -8.16 23.06 5.75
C LEU A 254 -8.32 23.61 4.31
N PRO A 255 -8.38 24.95 4.12
CA PRO A 255 -8.49 25.55 2.80
C PRO A 255 -7.22 25.36 1.94
N THR A 256 -7.39 25.39 0.61
CA THR A 256 -6.31 25.36 -0.40
C THR A 256 -5.17 26.33 -0.16
N GLY A 257 -3.94 25.90 -0.44
CA GLY A 257 -2.75 26.74 -0.37
C GLY A 257 -2.18 26.88 1.04
N PHE A 258 -2.63 26.01 1.95
CA PHE A 258 -2.12 25.94 3.31
C PHE A 258 -0.66 25.47 3.32
N ASP A 259 0.25 26.41 3.56
CA ASP A 259 1.63 26.12 3.90
C ASP A 259 1.69 25.70 5.37
N ALA A 260 1.82 24.39 5.61
CA ALA A 260 1.86 23.82 6.95
C ALA A 260 3.08 24.25 7.78
N THR A 261 4.07 24.94 7.19
CA THR A 261 5.16 25.56 7.96
C THR A 261 4.71 26.75 8.80
N SER A 262 3.53 27.31 8.53
CA SER A 262 3.01 28.51 9.21
C SER A 262 2.11 28.23 10.42
N PHE A 263 1.68 26.98 10.66
CA PHE A 263 0.70 26.63 11.71
C PHE A 263 1.37 26.11 12.99
N VAL A 264 2.30 26.89 13.53
CA VAL A 264 2.72 26.75 14.94
C VAL A 264 1.79 27.63 15.78
N GLN A 265 0.91 26.96 16.55
CA GLN A 265 0.00 27.52 17.57
C GLN A 265 -1.22 28.31 17.08
N ARG A 266 -2.42 27.72 17.23
CA ARG A 266 -3.56 28.19 18.07
C ARG A 266 -4.86 27.42 17.74
N SER A 267 -5.39 26.69 18.73
CA SER A 267 -6.80 26.26 18.84
C SER A 267 -7.78 27.45 18.86
N PRO A 268 -9.12 27.29 18.98
CA PRO A 268 -10.06 26.23 18.55
C PRO A 268 -11.24 26.79 17.69
N PHE A 269 -11.99 25.92 16.98
CA PHE A 269 -13.32 26.14 16.36
C PHE A 269 -13.44 26.91 15.01
N LYS A 270 -14.08 26.30 14.00
CA LYS A 270 -15.51 26.46 13.57
C LYS A 270 -15.71 25.93 12.13
N VAL A 271 -16.57 24.93 11.97
CA VAL A 271 -17.17 24.56 10.68
C VAL A 271 -18.20 25.63 10.29
N LEU A 272 -18.06 26.23 9.11
CA LEU A 272 -19.07 27.09 8.51
C LEU A 272 -19.82 26.28 7.45
N ASN A 273 -21.09 25.96 7.72
CA ASN A 273 -22.03 25.48 6.73
C ASN A 273 -22.63 26.68 5.97
N SER A 274 -22.66 26.58 4.65
CA SER A 274 -23.75 27.07 3.80
C SER A 274 -23.70 26.35 2.47
#